data_AF-A0A1V5GCW5-F1
#
_entry.id   AF-A0A1V5GCW5-F1
#
_cell.length_a   1.000
_cell.length_b   1.000
_cell.length_c   1.000
_cell.angle_alpha   90.00
_cell.angle_beta   90.00
_cell.angle_gamma   90.00
#
_symmetry.space_group_name_H-M   'P 1'
#
loop_
_entity.id
_entity.type
_entity.pdbx_description
1 polymer ?
#
loop_
_entity_poly.entity_id
_entity_poly.type
_entity_poly.pdbx_seq_one_letter_code
_entity_poly.pdbx_strand_id
1 'polypeptide(L)'
;MDKLPLAKLSTENFGGDKLNEYFNSEKWADLSEACLGCGTCTFVCPTCQCYDIKDFNTGHGIKRFRCWDSCMYSDFTKMAHGNPRLTQLERFRQRFMHKLVYFPANNNGEFGCVGCGRCLSKCPISMNIVKVMKALEVK
;
A
#
# COMPACT_ATOMS: atom_id res chain seq x y z
N MET A 1 -2.00 17.06 -14.74
CA MET A 1 -2.47 15.75 -14.20
C MET A 1 -3.95 15.48 -14.53
N ASP A 2 -4.65 16.43 -15.16
CA ASP A 2 -6.11 16.43 -15.35
C ASP A 2 -6.67 15.28 -16.20
N LYS A 3 -5.81 14.64 -17.00
CA LYS A 3 -6.18 13.46 -17.81
C LYS A 3 -6.20 12.15 -17.02
N LEU A 4 -5.74 12.14 -15.76
CA LEU A 4 -5.73 10.94 -14.93
C LEU A 4 -7.14 10.59 -14.45
N PRO A 5 -7.49 9.30 -14.36
CA PRO A 5 -8.86 8.86 -14.06
C PRO A 5 -9.35 9.33 -12.69
N LEU A 6 -8.44 9.55 -11.74
CA LEU A 6 -8.76 10.02 -10.39
C LEU A 6 -8.16 11.40 -10.10
N ALA A 7 -7.95 12.25 -11.13
CA ALA A 7 -7.34 13.58 -10.95
C ALA A 7 -8.15 14.52 -10.04
N LYS A 8 -9.46 14.30 -9.91
CA LYS A 8 -10.38 15.11 -9.10
C LYS A 8 -10.60 14.57 -7.67
N LEU A 9 -9.84 13.55 -7.27
CA LEU A 9 -9.97 12.96 -5.95
C LEU A 9 -9.36 13.93 -4.91
N SER A 10 -10.17 14.47 -4.01
CA SER A 10 -9.68 15.33 -2.93
C SER A 10 -8.99 14.50 -1.86
N THR A 11 -7.88 15.02 -1.33
CA THR A 11 -7.10 14.41 -0.24
C THR A 11 -7.10 15.26 1.02
N GLU A 12 -7.97 16.29 1.10
CA GLU A 12 -8.01 17.27 2.20
C GLU A 12 -8.25 16.63 3.57
N ASN A 13 -8.99 15.52 3.62
CA ASN A 13 -9.26 14.80 4.86
C ASN A 13 -8.13 13.86 5.29
N PHE A 14 -7.06 13.73 4.50
CA PHE A 14 -5.96 12.81 4.74
C PHE A 14 -4.66 13.56 5.03
N GLY A 15 -3.75 12.93 5.75
CA GLY A 15 -2.51 13.58 6.19
C GLY A 15 -1.93 12.92 7.44
N GLY A 16 -0.75 13.37 7.84
CA GLY A 16 -0.05 12.84 9.02
C GLY A 16 -0.77 13.11 10.34
N ASP A 17 -1.53 14.20 10.42
CA ASP A 17 -2.34 14.58 11.58
C ASP A 17 -3.49 13.59 11.87
N LYS A 18 -3.87 12.78 10.88
CA LYS A 18 -4.95 11.77 10.99
C LYS A 18 -4.47 10.36 11.32
N LEU A 19 -3.20 10.21 11.71
CA LEU A 19 -2.58 8.89 11.86
C LEU A 19 -3.36 7.97 12.80
N ASN A 20 -3.58 8.39 14.04
CA ASN A 20 -4.23 7.52 15.04
C ASN A 20 -5.71 7.28 14.73
N GLU A 21 -6.40 8.29 14.20
CA GLU A 21 -7.80 8.19 13.78
C GLU A 21 -7.97 7.10 12.72
N TYR A 22 -7.21 7.20 11.62
CA TYR A 22 -7.32 6.22 10.54
C TYR A 22 -6.68 4.89 10.87
N PHE A 23 -5.58 4.84 11.62
CA PHE A 23 -4.94 3.57 11.94
C PHE A 23 -5.83 2.64 12.77
N ASN A 24 -6.60 3.21 13.71
CA ASN A 24 -7.47 2.51 14.65
C ASN A 24 -8.90 2.33 14.12
N SER A 25 -9.21 2.78 12.90
CA SER A 25 -10.55 2.65 12.32
C SER A 25 -10.96 1.17 12.19
N GLU A 26 -12.13 0.82 12.73
CA GLU A 26 -12.70 -0.52 12.63
C GLU A 26 -13.05 -0.91 11.19
N LYS A 27 -13.21 0.09 10.29
CA LYS A 27 -13.53 -0.10 8.88
C LYS A 27 -12.49 -0.91 8.12
N TRP A 28 -11.27 -1.03 8.63
CA TRP A 28 -10.25 -1.87 8.00
C TRP A 28 -10.64 -3.34 7.94
N ALA A 29 -11.41 -3.84 8.91
CA ALA A 29 -11.89 -5.22 8.91
C ALA A 29 -12.70 -5.49 7.64
N ASP A 30 -13.80 -4.76 7.46
CA ASP A 30 -14.71 -4.87 6.31
C ASP A 30 -14.01 -4.60 4.98
N LEU A 31 -13.12 -3.59 4.92
CA LEU A 31 -12.39 -3.26 3.70
C LEU A 31 -11.41 -4.36 3.29
N SER A 32 -10.79 -5.02 4.25
CA SER A 32 -9.76 -6.03 3.99
C SER A 32 -10.34 -7.40 3.65
N GLU A 33 -11.57 -7.72 4.06
CA GLU A 33 -12.20 -9.03 3.91
C GLU A 33 -12.24 -9.51 2.44
N ALA A 34 -12.60 -8.62 1.52
CA ALA A 34 -12.64 -8.96 0.10
C ALA A 34 -11.24 -9.03 -0.56
N CYS A 35 -10.18 -8.61 0.13
CA CYS A 35 -8.85 -8.55 -0.44
C CYS A 35 -8.25 -9.94 -0.62
N LEU A 36 -7.76 -10.25 -1.82
CA LEU A 36 -7.06 -11.51 -2.08
C LEU A 36 -5.60 -11.54 -1.62
N GLY A 37 -5.05 -10.41 -1.14
CA GLY A 37 -3.63 -10.31 -0.77
C GLY A 37 -2.64 -10.49 -1.94
N CYS A 38 -3.10 -10.46 -3.19
CA CYS A 38 -2.32 -10.85 -4.38
C CYS A 38 -1.20 -9.88 -4.79
N GLY A 39 -1.05 -8.72 -4.13
CA GLY A 39 0.03 -7.76 -4.40
C GLY A 39 0.01 -7.06 -5.76
N THR A 40 -0.84 -7.44 -6.72
CA THR A 40 -0.84 -6.86 -8.10
C THR A 40 -0.84 -5.34 -8.10
N CYS A 41 -1.60 -4.75 -7.17
CA CYS A 41 -1.73 -3.31 -7.02
C CYS A 41 -0.47 -2.55 -6.61
N THR A 42 0.50 -3.18 -5.94
CA THR A 42 1.80 -2.57 -5.62
C THR A 42 2.74 -2.67 -6.81
N PHE A 43 2.75 -3.81 -7.51
CA PHE A 43 3.58 -4.03 -8.71
C PHE A 43 3.25 -3.09 -9.88
N VAL A 44 1.98 -2.70 -10.06
CA VAL A 44 1.57 -1.82 -11.17
C VAL A 44 1.53 -0.34 -10.80
N CYS A 45 1.72 -0.01 -9.51
CA CYS A 45 1.66 1.37 -9.03
C CYS A 45 3.00 2.08 -9.26
N PRO A 46 3.02 3.21 -10.00
CA PRO A 46 4.27 3.88 -10.35
C PRO A 46 4.99 4.54 -9.16
N THR A 47 4.30 4.71 -8.03
CA THR A 47 4.85 5.31 -6.81
C THR A 47 5.11 4.26 -5.72
N CYS A 48 4.90 2.97 -6.01
CA CYS A 48 5.29 1.89 -5.10
C CYS A 48 6.77 1.57 -5.29
N GLN A 49 7.44 1.35 -4.17
CA GLN A 49 8.89 1.22 -4.09
C GLN A 49 9.28 0.01 -3.21
N CYS A 50 8.37 -0.94 -3.04
CA CYS A 50 8.62 -2.17 -2.29
C CYS A 50 9.52 -3.09 -3.11
N TYR A 51 10.65 -3.48 -2.55
CA TYR A 51 11.59 -4.43 -3.13
C TYR A 51 12.18 -5.32 -2.05
N ASP A 52 12.67 -6.47 -2.47
CA ASP A 52 13.48 -7.38 -1.65
C ASP A 52 14.88 -7.54 -2.28
N ILE A 53 15.83 -7.99 -1.47
CA ILE A 53 17.19 -8.30 -1.89
C ILE A 53 17.38 -9.81 -1.77
N LYS A 54 17.67 -10.47 -2.90
CA LYS A 54 17.93 -11.90 -2.94
C LYS A 54 19.38 -12.18 -3.32
N ASP A 55 20.02 -13.04 -2.54
CA ASP A 55 21.36 -13.56 -2.81
C ASP A 55 21.25 -14.96 -3.40
N PHE A 56 21.87 -15.18 -4.57
CA PHE A 56 21.90 -16.45 -5.25
C PHE A 56 23.33 -16.98 -5.28
N ASN A 57 23.53 -18.18 -4.73
CA ASN A 57 24.79 -18.88 -4.89
C ASN A 57 24.83 -19.52 -6.29
N THR A 58 25.82 -19.12 -7.08
CA THR A 58 25.99 -19.58 -8.46
C THR A 58 26.94 -20.79 -8.59
N GLY A 59 27.48 -21.30 -7.48
CA GLY A 59 28.57 -22.27 -7.47
C GLY A 59 29.97 -21.65 -7.67
N HIS A 60 30.04 -20.40 -8.16
CA HIS A 60 31.29 -19.64 -8.37
C HIS A 60 31.28 -18.29 -7.63
N GLY A 61 30.43 -18.15 -6.62
CA GLY A 61 30.24 -16.92 -5.85
C GLY A 61 28.77 -16.55 -5.68
N ILE A 62 28.53 -15.45 -4.96
CA ILE A 62 27.20 -14.93 -4.67
C ILE A 62 26.85 -13.79 -5.64
N LYS A 63 25.68 -13.86 -6.26
CA LYS A 63 25.08 -12.73 -7.00
C LYS A 63 23.89 -12.18 -6.23
N ARG A 64 23.87 -10.87 -6.03
CA ARG A 64 22.81 -10.14 -5.34
C ARG A 64 21.91 -9.42 -6.33
N PHE A 65 20.60 -9.61 -6.21
CA PHE A 65 19.59 -8.96 -7.05
C PHE A 65 18.60 -8.18 -6.21
N ARG A 66 18.18 -7.03 -6.74
CA ARG A 66 16.99 -6.33 -6.26
C ARG A 66 15.79 -6.85 -7.04
N CYS A 67 14.83 -7.42 -6.32
CA CYS A 67 13.59 -7.95 -6.89
C CYS A 67 12.42 -7.09 -6.42
N TRP A 68 11.46 -6.81 -7.31
CA TRP A 68 10.21 -6.18 -6.89
C TRP A 68 9.48 -7.05 -5.88
N ASP A 69 8.94 -6.42 -4.84
CA ASP A 69 8.17 -7.10 -3.80
C ASP A 69 6.98 -6.23 -3.37
N SER A 70 6.20 -6.69 -2.40
CA SER A 70 4.98 -6.03 -1.97
C SER A 70 4.90 -5.94 -0.47
N CYS A 71 4.66 -4.73 0.06
CA CYS A 71 4.37 -4.53 1.47
C CYS A 71 3.11 -5.27 1.96
N MET A 72 2.32 -5.84 1.05
CA MET A 72 1.16 -6.65 1.39
C MET A 72 1.46 -8.13 1.64
N TYR A 73 2.65 -8.62 1.26
CA TYR A 73 3.02 -10.02 1.51
C TYR A 73 3.49 -10.22 2.94
N SER A 74 3.27 -11.43 3.47
CA SER A 74 3.71 -11.78 4.83
C SER A 74 5.21 -11.65 4.97
N ASP A 75 5.97 -12.07 3.96
CA ASP A 75 7.41 -12.20 4.10
C ASP A 75 8.15 -10.87 4.01
N PHE A 76 7.53 -9.83 3.44
CA PHE A 76 8.16 -8.53 3.18
C PHE A 76 8.70 -7.84 4.44
N THR A 77 8.00 -7.93 5.58
CA THR A 77 8.47 -7.39 6.87
C THR A 77 8.88 -8.46 7.87
N LYS A 78 9.08 -9.70 7.42
CA LYS A 78 9.50 -10.78 8.30
C LYS A 78 10.97 -10.60 8.65
N MET A 79 11.24 -10.44 9.94
CA MET A 79 12.57 -10.31 10.52
C MET A 79 12.85 -11.49 11.45
N ALA A 80 14.07 -11.59 11.99
CA ALA A 80 14.46 -12.68 12.90
C ALA A 80 13.53 -12.81 14.11
N HIS A 81 12.98 -11.69 14.61
CA HIS A 81 12.04 -11.66 15.73
C HIS A 81 10.57 -11.90 15.31
N GLY A 82 10.31 -12.16 14.03
CA GLY A 82 8.96 -12.38 13.51
C GLY A 82 8.48 -11.25 12.60
N ASN A 83 7.16 -11.09 12.50
CA ASN A 83 6.54 -10.15 11.56
C ASN A 83 5.71 -9.11 12.34
N PRO A 84 5.95 -7.80 12.16
CA PRO A 84 5.16 -6.76 12.82
C PRO A 84 3.72 -6.67 12.27
N ARG A 85 3.42 -7.32 11.14
CA ARG A 85 2.09 -7.34 10.53
C ARG A 85 1.64 -8.77 10.28
N LEU A 86 1.06 -9.37 11.31
CA LEU A 86 0.65 -10.76 11.38
C LEU A 86 -0.56 -11.04 10.48
N THR A 87 -1.51 -10.11 10.41
CA THR A 87 -2.78 -10.33 9.70
C THR A 87 -2.83 -9.71 8.31
N GLN A 88 -3.72 -10.24 7.46
CA GLN A 88 -3.97 -9.65 6.14
C GLN A 88 -4.52 -8.22 6.25
N LEU A 89 -5.35 -7.95 7.27
CA LEU A 89 -5.88 -6.63 7.60
C LEU A 89 -4.76 -5.62 7.79
N GLU A 90 -3.78 -5.92 8.64
CA GLU A 90 -2.65 -5.02 8.93
C GLU A 90 -1.82 -4.71 7.68
N ARG A 91 -1.62 -5.73 6.83
CA ARG A 91 -0.89 -5.60 5.56
C ARG A 91 -1.67 -4.81 4.51
N PHE A 92 -2.98 -5.03 4.44
CA PHE A 92 -3.91 -4.26 3.61
C PHE A 92 -3.92 -2.79 4.03
N ARG A 93 -4.11 -2.50 5.32
CA ARG A 93 -4.06 -1.16 5.90
C ARG A 93 -2.76 -0.45 5.54
N GLN A 94 -1.61 -1.13 5.68
CA GLN A 94 -0.31 -0.52 5.36
C GLN A 94 -0.26 0.09 3.96
N ARG A 95 -0.81 -0.60 2.95
CA ARG A 95 -0.78 -0.12 1.57
C ARG A 95 -1.44 1.25 1.45
N PHE A 96 -2.61 1.43 2.05
CA PHE A 96 -3.38 2.66 1.94
C PHE A 96 -2.89 3.74 2.89
N MET A 97 -2.57 3.38 4.14
CA MET A 97 -1.97 4.30 5.11
C MET A 97 -0.64 4.87 4.60
N HIS A 98 0.20 4.07 3.94
CA HIS A 98 1.42 4.59 3.34
C HIS A 98 1.13 5.66 2.29
N LYS A 99 0.09 5.50 1.48
CA LYS A 99 -0.24 6.45 0.41
C LYS A 99 -0.95 7.71 0.90
N LEU A 100 -1.78 7.60 1.93
CA LEU A 100 -2.70 8.65 2.39
C LEU A 100 -2.23 9.35 3.67
N VAL A 101 -1.40 8.72 4.50
CA VAL A 101 -1.03 9.23 5.82
C VAL A 101 0.48 9.30 5.97
N TYR A 102 1.19 8.18 5.85
CA TYR A 102 2.62 8.13 6.20
C TYR A 102 3.52 8.87 5.20
N PHE A 103 3.27 8.71 3.90
CA PHE A 103 4.04 9.41 2.88
C PHE A 103 3.84 10.94 2.97
N PRO A 104 2.61 11.50 2.99
CA PRO A 104 2.45 12.94 3.13
C PRO A 104 3.01 13.49 4.45
N ALA A 105 2.95 12.73 5.56
CA ALA A 105 3.59 13.12 6.82
C ALA A 105 5.12 13.29 6.70
N ASN A 106 5.76 12.48 5.85
CA ASN A 106 7.23 12.43 5.71
C ASN A 106 7.74 13.14 4.46
N ASN A 107 6.85 13.66 3.60
CA ASN A 107 7.17 14.21 2.29
C ASN A 107 6.41 15.54 2.05
N ASN A 108 6.43 16.44 3.03
CA ASN A 108 5.92 17.81 2.90
C ASN A 108 4.47 17.91 2.41
N GLY A 109 3.61 16.97 2.82
CA GLY A 109 2.21 16.90 2.40
C GLY A 109 1.97 16.29 1.03
N GLU A 110 3.00 15.83 0.33
CA GLU A 110 2.83 15.14 -0.95
C GLU A 110 2.18 13.77 -0.75
N PHE A 111 1.13 13.48 -1.53
CA PHE A 111 0.45 12.20 -1.44
C PHE A 111 1.13 11.14 -2.29
N GLY A 112 1.23 9.92 -1.73
CA GLY A 112 1.84 8.80 -2.44
C GLY A 112 0.96 8.27 -3.59
N CYS A 113 -0.31 8.69 -3.68
CA CYS A 113 -1.22 8.33 -4.77
C CYS A 113 -1.36 9.49 -5.76
N VAL A 114 -1.00 9.26 -7.02
CA VAL A 114 -1.13 10.26 -8.11
C VAL A 114 -2.42 10.14 -8.91
N GLY A 115 -3.36 9.27 -8.49
CA GLY A 115 -4.65 9.11 -9.18
C GLY A 115 -4.61 8.41 -10.55
N CYS A 116 -3.55 7.65 -10.86
CA CYS A 116 -3.39 6.99 -12.17
C CYS A 116 -4.32 5.80 -12.45
N GLY A 117 -4.99 5.23 -11.45
CA GLY A 117 -5.98 4.15 -11.62
C GLY A 117 -5.46 2.76 -12.02
N ARG A 118 -4.15 2.57 -12.24
CA ARG A 118 -3.57 1.28 -12.66
C ARG A 118 -3.88 0.13 -11.69
N CYS A 119 -3.84 0.42 -10.39
CA CYS A 119 -4.13 -0.57 -9.35
C CYS A 119 -5.58 -1.03 -9.34
N LEU A 120 -6.54 -0.16 -9.73
CA LEU A 120 -7.95 -0.51 -9.90
C LEU A 120 -8.13 -1.40 -11.12
N SER A 121 -7.57 -1.01 -12.27
CA SER A 121 -7.71 -1.74 -13.54
C SER A 121 -7.20 -3.19 -13.48
N LYS A 122 -6.23 -3.47 -12.59
CA LYS A 122 -5.61 -4.80 -12.44
C LYS A 122 -6.09 -5.56 -11.21
N CYS A 123 -6.96 -4.99 -10.38
CA CYS A 123 -7.45 -5.69 -9.19
C CYS A 123 -8.56 -6.68 -9.58
N PRO A 124 -8.43 -8.00 -9.28
CA PRO A 124 -9.44 -8.99 -9.65
C PRO A 124 -10.81 -8.73 -9.03
N ILE A 125 -10.85 -8.10 -7.85
CA ILE A 125 -12.08 -7.77 -7.12
C ILE A 125 -12.43 -6.27 -7.20
N SER A 126 -11.80 -5.52 -8.10
CA SER A 126 -12.02 -4.07 -8.27
C SER A 126 -11.82 -3.22 -7.00
N MET A 127 -11.00 -3.69 -6.05
CA MET A 127 -10.61 -2.90 -4.88
C MET A 127 -9.84 -1.66 -5.32
N ASN A 128 -10.20 -0.50 -4.75
CA ASN A 128 -9.61 0.77 -5.14
C ASN A 128 -9.51 1.76 -3.98
N ILE A 129 -8.64 2.75 -4.16
CA ILE A 129 -8.35 3.75 -3.13
C ILE A 129 -9.54 4.67 -2.84
N VAL A 130 -10.44 4.91 -3.81
CA VAL A 130 -11.63 5.75 -3.60
C VAL A 130 -12.58 5.08 -2.62
N LYS A 131 -12.78 3.76 -2.72
CA LYS A 131 -13.58 2.98 -1.75
C LYS A 131 -13.01 3.10 -0.34
N VAL A 132 -11.69 2.99 -0.20
CA VAL A 132 -11.00 3.14 1.09
C VAL A 132 -11.15 4.55 1.64
N MET A 133 -10.93 5.58 0.83
CA MET A 133 -11.04 6.98 1.26
C MET A 133 -12.45 7.30 1.75
N LYS A 134 -13.47 6.96 0.95
CA LYS A 134 -14.88 7.17 1.33
C LYS A 134 -15.26 6.45 2.62
N ALA A 135 -14.77 5.22 2.82
CA ALA A 135 -15.07 4.46 4.03
C ALA A 135 -14.42 5.07 5.28
N LEU A 136 -13.26 5.71 5.15
CA LEU A 136 -12.57 6.37 6.26
C LEU A 136 -13.09 7.79 6.54
N GLU A 137 -13.66 8.48 5.54
CA GLU A 137 -14.26 9.81 5.71
C GLU A 137 -15.61 9.78 6.45
N VAL A 138 -16.32 8.65 6.41
CA VAL A 138 -17.58 8.47 7.14
C VAL A 138 -17.27 8.18 8.61
N LYS A 139 -17.57 9.16 9.46
CA LYS A 139 -17.49 9.04 10.93
C LYS A 139 -18.51 8.04 11.47
#